data_AF-A0A1R4HFP5-F1
#
_entry.id   AF-A0A1R4HFP5-F1
#
_cell.length_a   1.000
_cell.length_b   1.000
_cell.length_c   1.000
_cell.angle_alpha   90.00
_cell.angle_beta   90.00
_cell.angle_gamma   90.00
#
_symmetry.space_group_name_H-M   'P 1'
#
loop_
_entity.id
_entity.type
_entity.pdbx_description
1 polymer ?
#
loop_
_entity_poly.entity_id
_entity_poly.type
_entity_poly.pdbx_seq_one_letter_code
_entity_poly.pdbx_strand_id
1 'polypeptide(L)'
;MKTQHICFTRNAALSLLVGLVTMGVTPVAGAVTVSPVNIINGNIDVNQNGVINNADDLNNVAVWCDNAAPVRLDIVNGRVDVNENGATNNQDQLRNCDLTVEDAAGNPRSDQADVRKAFVDVNENGLNDGADDLTNVQLFVLP
;
A
#
# COMPACT_ATOMS: atom_id res chain seq x y z
N MET A 1 15.67 58.32 -1.90
CA MET A 1 16.59 57.16 -2.00
C MET A 1 15.97 56.03 -1.20
N LYS A 2 15.66 54.90 -1.85
CA LYS A 2 14.94 53.76 -1.25
C LYS A 2 15.92 52.88 -0.46
N THR A 3 15.67 52.74 0.84
CA THR A 3 16.38 51.80 1.74
C THR A 3 15.86 50.39 1.50
N GLN A 4 16.71 49.48 1.02
CA GLN A 4 16.37 48.06 0.95
C GLN A 4 16.77 47.38 2.27
N HIS A 5 15.77 46.82 2.95
CA HIS A 5 15.93 45.92 4.07
C HIS A 5 16.40 44.56 3.55
N ILE A 6 17.63 44.17 3.89
CA ILE A 6 18.13 42.81 3.72
C ILE A 6 17.67 42.01 4.92
N CYS A 7 16.70 41.11 4.72
CA CYS A 7 16.21 40.19 5.73
C CYS A 7 17.21 39.03 5.87
N PHE A 8 17.81 38.90 7.05
CA PHE A 8 18.51 37.70 7.49
C PHE A 8 17.49 36.65 7.91
N THR A 9 17.44 35.50 7.24
CA THR A 9 16.87 34.28 7.84
C THR A 9 18.00 33.38 8.30
N ARG A 10 18.09 33.26 9.62
CA ARG A 10 19.04 32.43 10.35
C ARG A 10 18.64 30.97 10.31
N ASN A 11 19.65 30.14 10.03
CA ASN A 11 19.85 28.77 10.46
C ASN A 11 19.02 28.30 11.66
N ALA A 12 18.36 27.16 11.50
CA ALA A 12 18.21 26.17 12.56
C ALA A 12 18.31 24.78 11.92
N ALA A 13 19.54 24.35 11.60
CA ALA A 13 19.84 22.94 11.44
C ALA A 13 19.83 22.33 12.85
N LEU A 14 18.84 21.47 13.13
CA LEU A 14 18.72 20.77 14.39
C LEU A 14 19.77 19.65 14.43
N SER A 15 20.92 19.93 15.04
CA SER A 15 21.93 18.93 15.37
C SER A 15 21.41 18.01 16.48
N LEU A 16 21.20 16.73 16.16
CA LEU A 16 21.08 15.68 17.17
C LEU A 16 22.30 14.76 17.05
N LEU A 17 23.36 15.09 17.79
CA LEU A 17 24.54 14.25 17.95
C LEU A 17 24.33 13.35 19.17
N VAL A 18 24.00 12.08 18.94
CA VAL A 18 24.06 11.04 19.98
C VAL A 18 25.25 10.14 19.66
N GLY A 19 26.32 10.31 20.45
CA GLY A 19 27.42 9.37 20.47
C GLY A 19 27.03 8.15 21.30
N LEU A 20 26.94 6.99 20.65
CA LEU A 20 27.09 5.70 21.32
C LEU A 20 27.75 4.72 20.35
N VAL A 21 28.98 4.33 20.66
CA VAL A 21 29.66 3.21 20.00
C VAL A 21 29.03 1.93 20.55
N THR A 22 28.22 1.25 19.74
CA THR A 22 27.85 -0.15 19.97
C THR A 22 28.29 -0.97 18.76
N MET A 23 28.91 -2.11 19.06
CA MET A 23 29.45 -3.03 18.07
C MET A 23 28.32 -3.61 17.22
N GLY A 24 28.46 -3.49 15.90
CA GLY A 24 28.07 -4.50 14.91
C GLY A 24 26.75 -5.23 15.13
N VAL A 25 25.64 -4.51 15.05
CA VAL A 25 24.47 -4.98 14.29
C VAL A 25 23.95 -3.75 13.57
N THR A 26 24.20 -3.63 12.28
CA THR A 26 23.34 -2.78 11.45
C THR A 26 21.95 -3.38 11.58
N PRO A 27 20.96 -2.70 12.19
CA PRO A 27 19.58 -3.09 11.91
C PRO A 27 19.44 -2.90 10.40
N VAL A 28 19.25 -4.00 9.67
CA VAL A 28 18.59 -3.91 8.38
C VAL A 28 17.15 -3.52 8.74
N ALA A 29 16.95 -2.24 9.02
CA ALA A 29 15.62 -1.66 8.98
C ALA A 29 15.25 -1.70 7.51
N GLY A 30 14.58 -2.78 7.10
CA GLY A 30 14.06 -2.86 5.75
C GLY A 30 13.16 -1.65 5.51
N ALA A 31 13.28 -1.05 4.34
CA ALA A 31 12.44 0.07 3.98
C ALA A 31 11.07 -0.46 3.56
N VAL A 32 10.01 0.26 3.91
CA VAL A 32 8.70 0.06 3.27
C VAL A 32 8.87 0.37 1.79
N THR A 33 8.46 -0.56 0.92
CA THR A 33 8.47 -0.36 -0.54
C THR A 33 7.05 -0.19 -1.06
N VAL A 34 6.88 0.57 -2.14
CA VAL A 34 5.61 0.69 -2.83
C VAL A 34 5.63 -0.20 -4.07
N SER A 35 4.60 -1.03 -4.23
CA SER A 35 4.40 -1.89 -5.40
C SER A 35 3.16 -1.43 -6.16
N PRO A 36 3.31 -0.87 -7.37
CA PRO A 36 2.17 -0.59 -8.23
C PRO A 36 1.58 -1.89 -8.76
N VAL A 37 0.26 -2.01 -8.74
CA VAL A 37 -0.48 -3.20 -9.18
C VAL A 37 -1.73 -2.80 -9.96
N ASN A 38 -2.34 -3.77 -10.64
CA ASN A 38 -3.69 -3.64 -11.16
C ASN A 38 -4.65 -4.54 -10.39
N ILE A 39 -5.92 -4.19 -10.39
CA ILE A 39 -7.03 -5.06 -9.98
C ILE A 39 -7.81 -5.41 -11.24
N ILE A 40 -8.04 -6.71 -11.44
CA ILE A 40 -8.71 -7.29 -12.61
C ILE A 40 -9.78 -8.27 -12.10
N ASN A 41 -11.05 -7.92 -12.29
CA ASN A 41 -12.21 -8.64 -11.76
C ASN A 41 -12.08 -8.96 -10.26
N GLY A 42 -11.56 -7.99 -9.49
CA GLY A 42 -11.31 -8.12 -8.06
C GLY A 42 -10.07 -8.93 -7.67
N ASN A 43 -9.30 -9.44 -8.63
CA ASN A 43 -7.99 -10.07 -8.39
C ASN A 43 -6.85 -9.07 -8.55
N ILE A 44 -5.82 -9.18 -7.72
CA ILE A 44 -4.65 -8.32 -7.76
C ILE A 44 -3.61 -8.91 -8.73
N ASP A 45 -3.27 -8.16 -9.77
CA ASP A 45 -2.21 -8.44 -10.74
C ASP A 45 -0.97 -7.62 -10.36
N VAL A 46 -0.06 -8.25 -9.61
CA VAL A 46 1.11 -7.58 -9.02
C VAL A 46 2.16 -7.30 -10.08
N ASN A 47 2.32 -8.22 -11.04
CA ASN A 47 3.31 -8.08 -12.10
C ASN A 47 2.77 -7.32 -13.34
N GLN A 48 1.48 -6.97 -13.33
CA GLN A 48 0.78 -6.16 -14.33
C GLN A 48 0.78 -6.79 -15.75
N ASN A 49 0.76 -8.12 -15.85
CA ASN A 49 0.80 -8.83 -17.13
C ASN A 49 -0.60 -9.24 -17.66
N GLY A 50 -1.66 -9.01 -16.89
CA GLY A 50 -3.04 -9.34 -17.23
C GLY A 50 -3.45 -10.79 -16.94
N VAL A 51 -2.61 -11.60 -16.30
CA VAL A 51 -2.85 -13.01 -15.98
C VAL A 51 -2.63 -13.25 -14.49
N ILE A 52 -3.71 -13.63 -13.80
CA ILE A 52 -3.69 -13.93 -12.37
C ILE A 52 -3.10 -15.33 -12.09
N ASN A 53 -1.94 -15.39 -11.44
CA ASN A 53 -1.28 -16.63 -11.03
C ASN A 53 -0.32 -16.41 -9.84
N ASN A 54 0.57 -17.37 -9.58
CA ASN A 54 1.53 -17.34 -8.47
C ASN A 54 2.64 -16.27 -8.62
N ALA A 55 2.79 -15.68 -9.80
CA ALA A 55 3.63 -14.50 -9.99
C ALA A 55 2.96 -13.21 -9.48
N ASP A 56 1.73 -13.31 -8.98
CA ASP A 56 1.00 -12.23 -8.31
C ASP A 56 0.97 -12.40 -6.78
N ASP A 57 1.91 -13.17 -6.23
CA ASP A 57 2.11 -13.30 -4.80
C ASP A 57 2.86 -12.08 -4.25
N LEU A 58 2.41 -11.55 -3.11
CA LEU A 58 3.07 -10.44 -2.41
C LEU A 58 2.82 -10.55 -0.91
N ASN A 59 3.89 -10.62 -0.12
CA ASN A 59 3.76 -10.78 1.33
C ASN A 59 3.86 -9.45 2.07
N ASN A 60 3.36 -9.41 3.32
CA ASN A 60 3.49 -8.29 4.24
C ASN A 60 2.95 -6.96 3.68
N VAL A 61 1.80 -6.99 3.01
CA VAL A 61 1.14 -5.78 2.49
C VAL A 61 0.38 -5.10 3.62
N ALA A 62 0.52 -3.78 3.73
CA ALA A 62 -0.26 -2.95 4.63
C ALA A 62 -1.42 -2.28 3.90
N VAL A 63 -2.63 -2.41 4.46
CA VAL A 63 -3.85 -1.74 3.98
C VAL A 63 -4.53 -1.03 5.15
N TRP A 64 -5.08 0.16 4.92
CA TRP A 64 -5.80 0.93 5.92
C TRP A 64 -7.29 0.71 5.74
N CYS A 65 -7.96 0.21 6.76
CA CYS A 65 -9.40 -0.04 6.73
C CYS A 65 -10.06 0.56 7.97
N ASP A 66 -11.33 0.97 7.84
CA ASP A 66 -12.15 1.47 8.96
C ASP A 66 -11.51 2.62 9.76
N ASN A 67 -10.71 3.46 9.10
CA ASN A 67 -9.92 4.53 9.74
C ASN A 67 -9.09 4.03 10.95
N ALA A 68 -8.67 2.77 10.92
CA ALA A 68 -7.95 2.11 11.99
C ALA A 68 -6.44 2.07 11.73
N ALA A 69 -5.72 1.36 12.60
CA ALA A 69 -4.33 0.98 12.33
C ALA A 69 -4.28 0.11 11.07
N PRO A 70 -3.17 0.16 10.29
CA PRO A 70 -3.03 -0.66 9.10
C PRO A 70 -3.14 -2.15 9.44
N VAL A 71 -3.89 -2.87 8.63
CA VAL A 71 -3.98 -4.32 8.64
C VAL A 71 -2.86 -4.86 7.75
N ARG A 72 -2.09 -5.81 8.29
CA ARG A 72 -1.13 -6.57 7.51
C ARG A 72 -1.84 -7.78 6.92
N LEU A 73 -1.56 -8.07 5.65
CA LEU A 73 -2.11 -9.18 4.90
C LEU A 73 -1.12 -9.67 3.84
N ASP A 74 -1.41 -10.82 3.25
CA ASP A 74 -0.68 -11.35 2.10
C ASP A 74 -1.56 -11.37 0.85
N ILE A 75 -0.94 -11.35 -0.32
CA ILE A 75 -1.55 -11.64 -1.61
C ILE A 75 -1.06 -13.01 -2.06
N VAL A 76 -1.99 -13.93 -2.31
CA VAL A 76 -1.73 -15.31 -2.71
C VAL A 76 -2.50 -15.63 -3.98
N ASN A 77 -1.79 -15.88 -5.06
CA ASN A 77 -2.28 -16.03 -6.43
C ASN A 77 -3.25 -14.91 -6.84
N GLY A 78 -2.86 -13.66 -6.55
CA GLY A 78 -3.68 -12.47 -6.82
C GLY A 78 -4.97 -12.36 -6.00
N ARG A 79 -5.04 -13.02 -4.85
CA ARG A 79 -6.16 -12.92 -3.90
C ARG A 79 -5.67 -12.53 -2.52
N VAL A 80 -6.50 -11.81 -1.77
CA VAL A 80 -6.15 -11.29 -0.44
C VAL A 80 -6.30 -12.38 0.61
N ASP A 81 -5.23 -12.68 1.35
CA ASP A 81 -5.22 -13.49 2.56
C ASP A 81 -5.06 -12.58 3.77
N VAL A 82 -6.17 -12.31 4.46
CA VAL A 82 -6.22 -11.34 5.56
C VAL A 82 -5.66 -11.94 6.85
N ASN A 83 -5.77 -13.25 7.01
CA ASN A 83 -5.38 -13.94 8.24
C ASN A 83 -4.01 -14.63 8.14
N GLU A 84 -3.34 -14.50 6.99
CA GLU A 84 -1.96 -14.91 6.73
C GLU A 84 -1.75 -16.41 6.95
N ASN A 85 -2.73 -17.24 6.59
CA ASN A 85 -2.66 -18.71 6.75
C ASN A 85 -2.22 -19.45 5.48
N GLY A 86 -2.01 -18.73 4.37
CA GLY A 86 -1.63 -19.24 3.06
C GLY A 86 -2.80 -19.73 2.20
N ALA A 87 -4.05 -19.53 2.63
CA ALA A 87 -5.24 -20.01 1.94
C ALA A 87 -6.33 -18.94 1.83
N THR A 88 -6.59 -18.49 0.61
CA THR A 88 -7.60 -17.48 0.28
C THR A 88 -9.00 -18.06 0.24
N ASN A 89 -9.90 -17.63 1.13
CA ASN A 89 -11.23 -18.19 1.28
C ASN A 89 -12.26 -17.17 1.84
N ASN A 90 -13.45 -17.64 2.24
CA ASN A 90 -14.53 -16.78 2.74
C ASN A 90 -14.23 -16.10 4.09
N GLN A 91 -13.20 -16.52 4.80
CA GLN A 91 -12.75 -15.91 6.05
C GLN A 91 -11.90 -14.66 5.82
N ASP A 92 -11.38 -14.49 4.59
CA ASP A 92 -10.59 -13.33 4.20
C ASP A 92 -11.52 -12.20 3.80
N GLN A 93 -11.82 -11.34 4.78
CA GLN A 93 -12.69 -10.20 4.62
C GLN A 93 -12.18 -8.99 5.38
N LEU A 94 -12.26 -7.84 4.74
CA LEU A 94 -12.06 -6.52 5.31
C LEU A 94 -13.09 -5.59 4.68
N ARG A 95 -13.45 -4.51 5.35
CA ARG A 95 -14.40 -3.54 4.82
C ARG A 95 -13.84 -2.15 4.88
N ASN A 96 -14.32 -1.28 3.99
CA ASN A 96 -14.04 0.15 4.01
C ASN A 96 -12.52 0.40 4.07
N CYS A 97 -11.81 -0.25 3.16
CA CYS A 97 -10.38 -0.15 2.98
C CYS A 97 -10.04 0.96 1.98
N ASP A 98 -9.08 1.79 2.32
CA ASP A 98 -8.54 2.83 1.46
C ASP A 98 -7.44 2.24 0.57
N LEU A 99 -7.70 2.20 -0.74
CA LEU A 99 -6.70 1.93 -1.77
C LEU A 99 -6.08 3.25 -2.22
N THR A 100 -4.76 3.34 -2.18
CA THR A 100 -4.05 4.47 -2.81
C THR A 100 -3.92 4.20 -4.30
N VAL A 101 -4.43 5.09 -5.15
CA VAL A 101 -4.40 4.96 -6.61
C VAL A 101 -3.70 6.18 -7.20
N GLU A 102 -2.84 5.97 -8.19
CA GLU A 102 -2.25 7.09 -8.94
C GLU A 102 -3.07 7.40 -10.19
N ASP A 103 -3.42 8.68 -10.36
CA ASP A 103 -4.04 9.17 -11.59
C ASP A 103 -3.04 9.25 -12.76
N ALA A 104 -3.51 9.60 -13.95
CA ALA A 104 -2.67 9.71 -15.15
C ALA A 104 -1.59 10.80 -15.05
N ALA A 105 -1.70 11.73 -14.08
CA ALA A 105 -0.71 12.76 -13.80
C ALA A 105 0.23 12.38 -12.63
N GLY A 106 0.06 11.18 -12.05
CA GLY A 106 0.85 10.67 -10.92
C GLY A 106 0.43 11.25 -9.57
N ASN A 107 -0.77 11.84 -9.47
CA ASN A 107 -1.28 12.29 -8.17
C ASN A 107 -1.97 11.14 -7.44
N PRO A 108 -1.70 10.97 -6.13
CA PRO A 108 -2.40 9.97 -5.33
C PRO A 108 -3.85 10.38 -5.06
N ARG A 109 -4.73 9.40 -5.15
CA ARG A 109 -6.16 9.44 -4.85
C ARG A 109 -6.49 8.27 -3.92
N SER A 110 -7.40 8.47 -2.97
CA SER A 110 -7.99 7.34 -2.23
C SER A 110 -9.18 6.80 -3.02
N ASP A 111 -9.29 5.48 -3.09
CA ASP A 111 -10.49 4.77 -3.55
C ASP A 111 -10.92 3.80 -2.44
N GLN A 112 -12.20 3.81 -2.09
CA GLN A 112 -12.70 2.90 -1.05
C GLN A 112 -13.02 1.56 -1.69
N ALA A 113 -12.62 0.46 -1.05
CA ALA A 113 -12.93 -0.89 -1.49
C ALA A 113 -13.18 -1.81 -0.29
N ASP A 114 -13.89 -2.90 -0.53
CA ASP A 114 -13.97 -4.01 0.42
C ASP A 114 -13.07 -5.18 -0.02
N VAL A 115 -12.66 -6.01 0.93
CA VAL A 115 -12.19 -7.37 0.63
C VAL A 115 -13.32 -8.33 0.99
N ARG A 116 -13.84 -9.05 -0.01
CA ARG A 116 -14.93 -10.02 0.16
C ARG A 116 -14.52 -11.38 -0.38
N LYS A 117 -14.39 -12.35 0.52
CA LYS A 117 -14.02 -13.73 0.20
C LYS A 117 -12.70 -13.81 -0.57
N ALA A 118 -11.71 -13.05 -0.10
CA ALA A 118 -10.38 -12.90 -0.71
C ALA A 118 -10.31 -12.10 -2.03
N PHE A 119 -11.40 -11.50 -2.51
CA PHE A 119 -11.40 -10.61 -3.67
C PHE A 119 -11.57 -9.16 -3.26
N VAL A 120 -10.99 -8.25 -4.02
CA VAL A 120 -11.20 -6.80 -3.85
C VAL A 120 -12.47 -6.41 -4.60
N ASP A 121 -13.41 -5.79 -3.90
CA ASP A 121 -14.69 -5.29 -4.41
C ASP A 121 -14.61 -3.75 -4.37
N VAL A 122 -14.20 -3.16 -5.50
CA VAL A 122 -13.87 -1.72 -5.60
C VAL A 122 -15.15 -0.88 -5.69
N ASN A 123 -16.20 -1.41 -6.30
CA ASN A 123 -17.48 -0.70 -6.43
C ASN A 123 -18.49 -1.02 -5.31
N GLU A 124 -18.11 -1.91 -4.40
CA GLU A 124 -18.83 -2.36 -3.21
C GLU A 124 -20.16 -3.08 -3.49
N ASN A 125 -20.40 -3.57 -4.71
CA ASN A 125 -21.67 -4.16 -5.14
C ASN A 125 -21.86 -5.63 -4.71
N GLY A 126 -20.80 -6.30 -4.25
CA GLY A 126 -20.81 -7.67 -3.74
C GLY A 126 -20.65 -8.77 -4.78
N LEU A 127 -20.37 -8.39 -6.02
CA LEU A 127 -19.95 -9.24 -7.12
C LEU A 127 -18.46 -9.02 -7.38
N ASN A 128 -17.82 -9.97 -8.04
CA ASN A 128 -16.43 -9.84 -8.50
C ASN A 128 -16.46 -9.88 -10.02
N ASP A 129 -16.41 -8.71 -10.65
CA ASP A 129 -16.49 -8.57 -12.11
C ASP A 129 -15.69 -7.35 -12.60
N GLY A 130 -15.79 -7.04 -13.90
CA GLY A 130 -15.00 -5.96 -14.49
C GLY A 130 -15.33 -4.57 -13.95
N ALA A 131 -16.40 -4.40 -13.17
CA ALA A 131 -16.63 -3.15 -12.44
C ALA A 131 -15.74 -3.02 -11.19
N ASP A 132 -14.97 -4.06 -10.84
CA ASP A 132 -13.93 -4.03 -9.82
C ASP A 132 -12.53 -3.77 -10.41
N ASP A 133 -12.44 -3.50 -11.72
CA ASP A 133 -11.18 -3.21 -12.37
C ASP A 133 -10.64 -1.84 -11.91
N LEU A 134 -9.38 -1.82 -11.48
CA LEU A 134 -8.69 -0.60 -11.07
C LEU A 134 -7.21 -0.69 -11.48
N THR A 135 -6.63 0.42 -11.91
CA THR A 135 -5.23 0.45 -12.38
C THR A 135 -4.38 1.35 -11.52
N ASN A 136 -3.08 1.08 -11.46
CA ASN A 136 -2.09 1.86 -10.69
C ASN A 136 -2.41 1.99 -9.19
N VAL A 137 -2.88 0.89 -8.60
CA VAL A 137 -3.05 0.79 -7.15
C VAL A 137 -1.68 0.64 -6.50
N GLN A 138 -1.41 1.42 -5.46
CA GLN A 138 -0.13 1.45 -4.75
C GLN A 138 -0.25 0.61 -3.47
N LEU A 139 0.39 -0.55 -3.45
CA LEU A 139 0.46 -1.40 -2.26
C LEU A 139 1.74 -1.10 -1.47
N PHE A 140 1.61 -0.94 -0.16
CA PHE A 140 2.73 -0.70 0.74
C PHE A 140 3.21 -2.03 1.31
N VAL A 141 4.41 -2.45 0.92
CA VAL A 141 5.05 -3.70 1.36
C VAL A 141 5.96 -3.40 2.53
N LEU A 142 5.67 -4.03 3.66
CA LEU A 142 6.43 -3.92 4.89
C LEU A 142 7.66 -4.84 4.86
N PRO A 143 8.74 -4.47 5.57
CA PRO A 143 9.99 -5.22 5.60
C PRO A 143 9.91 -6.56 6.35
#